data_AF-A0A934CSI1-F1
#
_entry.id   AF-A0A934CSI1-F1
#
_cell.length_a   1.000
_cell.length_b   1.000
_cell.length_c   1.000
_cell.angle_alpha   90.00
_cell.angle_beta   90.00
_cell.angle_gamma   90.00
#
_symmetry.space_group_name_H-M   'P 1'
#
loop_
_entity.id
_entity.type
_entity.pdbx_description
1 polymer ?
#
loop_
_entity_poly.entity_id
_entity_poly.type
_entity_poly.pdbx_seq_one_letter_code
_entity_poly.pdbx_strand_id
1 'polypeptide(L)'
;MSIRMRHTRGHTSNRRSHHALKNTNIVNDKESGNARLPHRLDEATGMYRGKQIAPARGTRVSKEKVKGPSTSPEAKHAHEHAHEEHANADAKSSKGIFGKLATGGRPKARSGFGGGA
;
A
#
# COMPACT_ATOMS: atom_id res chain seq x y z
N MET A 1 -6.37 -43.07 -12.55
CA MET A 1 -4.94 -42.95 -12.91
C MET A 1 -4.10 -42.90 -11.63
N SER A 2 -3.38 -43.97 -11.30
CA SER A 2 -2.39 -43.98 -10.22
C SER A 2 -0.99 -43.79 -10.81
N ILE A 3 -0.20 -42.85 -10.25
CA ILE A 3 1.20 -42.70 -10.62
C ILE A 3 1.98 -43.84 -9.94
N ARG A 4 2.50 -44.77 -10.75
CA ARG A 4 3.23 -45.95 -10.24
C ARG A 4 4.62 -45.61 -9.69
N MET A 5 5.28 -44.58 -10.23
CA MET A 5 6.64 -44.17 -9.84
C MET A 5 6.81 -42.65 -9.85
N ARG A 6 7.77 -42.16 -9.07
CA ARG A 6 8.14 -40.73 -9.03
C ARG A 6 8.73 -40.29 -10.37
N HIS A 7 8.32 -39.12 -10.86
CA HIS A 7 8.96 -38.51 -12.02
C HIS A 7 10.39 -38.10 -11.69
N THR A 8 11.31 -38.34 -12.63
CA THR A 8 12.68 -37.87 -12.52
C THR A 8 12.73 -36.34 -12.55
N ARG A 9 13.79 -35.76 -11.98
CA ARG A 9 14.01 -34.32 -12.00
C ARG A 9 14.15 -33.80 -13.44
N GLY A 10 14.80 -34.57 -14.32
CA GLY A 10 14.93 -34.27 -15.75
C GLY A 10 13.58 -34.22 -16.48
N HIS A 11 12.72 -35.24 -16.30
CA HIS A 11 11.39 -35.24 -16.93
C HIS A 11 10.55 -34.05 -16.47
N THR A 12 10.61 -33.74 -15.18
CA THR A 12 9.89 -32.60 -14.61
C THR A 12 10.42 -31.26 -15.13
N SER A 13 11.75 -31.11 -15.25
CA SER A 13 12.40 -29.91 -15.77
C SER A 13 12.08 -29.69 -17.26
N ASN A 14 12.17 -30.74 -18.08
CA ASN A 14 11.86 -30.67 -19.51
C ASN A 14 10.39 -30.32 -19.75
N ARG A 15 9.47 -30.84 -18.91
CA ARG A 15 8.06 -30.45 -19.01
C ARG A 15 7.85 -28.97 -18.68
N ARG A 16 8.61 -28.42 -17.73
CA ARG A 16 8.51 -27.02 -17.28
C ARG A 16 9.39 -26.05 -18.06
N SER A 17 10.16 -26.51 -19.05
CA SER A 17 11.05 -25.64 -19.84
C SER A 17 10.29 -24.51 -20.56
N HIS A 18 9.04 -24.77 -20.94
CA HIS A 18 8.17 -23.80 -21.60
C HIS A 18 7.37 -22.90 -20.64
N HIS A 19 7.54 -23.04 -19.32
CA HIS A 19 6.77 -22.28 -18.31
C HIS A 19 7.38 -20.90 -18.00
N ALA A 20 8.32 -20.41 -18.80
CA ALA A 20 8.93 -19.11 -18.58
C ALA A 20 7.90 -17.97 -18.72
N LEU A 21 7.97 -16.98 -17.83
CA LEU A 21 7.16 -15.77 -17.93
C LEU A 21 7.66 -14.90 -19.10
N LYS A 22 6.73 -14.26 -19.79
CA LYS A 22 7.04 -13.29 -20.86
C LYS A 22 7.21 -11.89 -20.27
N ASN A 23 8.12 -11.12 -20.84
CA ASN A 23 8.29 -9.72 -20.49
C ASN A 23 7.06 -8.91 -20.89
N THR A 24 6.72 -7.92 -20.07
CA THR A 24 5.63 -6.98 -20.37
C THR A 24 6.16 -5.85 -21.24
N ASN A 25 5.35 -5.41 -22.21
CA ASN A 25 5.69 -4.23 -23.02
C ASN A 25 5.46 -2.95 -22.22
N ILE A 26 6.48 -2.10 -22.13
CA ILE A 26 6.46 -0.83 -21.41
C ILE A 26 6.82 0.28 -22.39
N VAL A 27 6.02 1.33 -22.40
CA VAL A 27 6.18 2.50 -23.27
C VAL A 27 6.43 3.73 -22.40
N ASN A 28 7.41 4.53 -22.78
CA ASN A 28 7.65 5.82 -22.12
C ASN A 28 6.64 6.84 -22.63
N ASP A 29 6.02 7.56 -21.70
CA ASP A 29 5.16 8.69 -22.06
C ASP A 29 6.00 9.89 -22.50
N LYS A 30 5.53 10.60 -23.52
CA LYS A 30 6.29 11.71 -24.12
C LYS A 30 6.28 12.96 -23.25
N GLU A 31 5.20 13.19 -22.53
CA GLU A 31 4.98 14.42 -21.76
C GLU A 31 5.50 14.27 -20.34
N SER A 32 5.19 13.14 -19.68
CA SER A 32 5.61 12.89 -18.30
C SER A 32 6.93 12.14 -18.16
N GLY A 33 7.42 11.51 -19.23
CA GLY A 33 8.59 10.62 -19.18
C GLY A 33 8.35 9.32 -18.41
N ASN A 34 7.13 9.09 -17.90
CA ASN A 34 6.82 7.93 -17.08
C ASN A 34 6.67 6.65 -17.92
N ALA A 35 7.06 5.53 -17.33
CA ALA A 35 6.79 4.20 -17.87
C ALA A 35 5.31 3.85 -17.72
N ARG A 36 4.62 3.61 -18.85
CA ARG A 36 3.22 3.15 -18.87
C ARG A 36 3.03 1.95 -19.77
N LEU A 37 1.95 1.21 -19.51
CA LEU A 37 1.55 0.12 -20.40
C LEU A 37 0.93 0.68 -21.69
N PRO A 38 1.10 0.00 -22.84
CA PRO A 38 0.40 0.34 -24.07
C PRO A 38 -1.11 0.45 -23.85
N HIS A 39 -1.75 1.45 -24.49
CA HIS A 39 -3.19 1.71 -24.43
C HIS A 39 -3.76 1.97 -23.02
N ARG A 40 -2.91 2.18 -22.02
CA ARG A 40 -3.34 2.59 -20.68
C ARG A 40 -3.00 4.05 -20.38
N LEU A 41 -3.80 4.61 -19.48
CA LEU A 41 -3.58 5.91 -18.85
C LEU A 41 -2.29 5.87 -18.03
N ASP A 42 -1.57 7.00 -17.95
CA ASP A 42 -0.55 7.18 -16.91
C ASP A 42 -1.25 7.31 -15.55
N GLU A 43 -0.93 6.42 -14.61
CA GLU A 43 -1.57 6.38 -13.30
C GLU A 43 -1.19 7.58 -12.42
N ALA A 44 -0.02 8.17 -12.66
CA ALA A 44 0.47 9.32 -11.89
C ALA A 44 -0.22 10.61 -12.34
N THR A 45 -0.09 10.93 -13.63
CA THR A 45 -0.58 12.19 -14.19
C THR A 45 -2.05 12.13 -14.59
N GLY A 46 -2.61 10.95 -14.87
CA GLY A 46 -3.95 10.82 -15.42
C GLY A 46 -4.05 11.28 -16.88
N MET A 47 -2.92 11.29 -17.61
CA MET A 47 -2.82 11.70 -19.01
C MET A 47 -2.83 10.49 -19.96
N TYR A 48 -3.54 10.62 -21.09
CA TYR A 48 -3.50 9.67 -22.20
C TYR A 48 -3.66 10.42 -23.53
N ARG A 49 -2.75 10.16 -24.48
CA ARG A 49 -2.74 10.79 -25.81
C ARG A 49 -2.83 12.33 -25.73
N GLY A 50 -2.11 12.94 -24.78
CA GLY A 50 -2.06 14.40 -24.59
C GLY A 50 -3.30 15.02 -23.95
N LYS A 51 -4.25 14.21 -23.43
CA LYS A 51 -5.45 14.69 -22.75
C LYS A 51 -5.50 14.22 -21.31
N GLN A 52 -5.93 15.09 -20.41
CA GLN A 52 -6.20 14.77 -19.01
C GLN A 52 -7.54 14.03 -18.92
N ILE A 53 -7.51 12.74 -18.58
CA ILE A 53 -8.73 11.91 -18.49
C ILE A 53 -9.20 11.77 -17.03
N ALA A 54 -8.26 11.58 -16.10
CA ALA A 54 -8.55 11.48 -14.68
C ALA A 54 -7.75 12.52 -13.91
N PRO A 55 -8.26 13.12 -12.82
CA PRO A 55 -7.42 13.92 -11.95
C PRO A 55 -6.24 13.09 -11.43
N ALA A 56 -5.07 13.73 -11.28
CA ALA A 56 -3.86 13.06 -10.81
C ALA A 56 -4.12 12.29 -9.50
N ARG A 57 -3.60 11.06 -9.39
CA ARG A 57 -3.77 10.22 -8.20
C ARG A 57 -2.98 10.82 -7.03
N GLY A 58 -3.64 11.68 -6.27
CA GLY A 58 -3.09 12.36 -5.10
C GLY A 58 -3.88 13.62 -4.74
N THR A 59 -4.46 14.27 -5.75
CA THR A 59 -5.35 15.42 -5.54
C THR A 59 -6.80 14.95 -5.62
N ARG A 60 -7.26 14.28 -4.56
CA ARG A 60 -8.70 14.28 -4.27
C ARG A 60 -9.06 15.70 -3.84
N VAL A 61 -9.25 16.60 -4.80
CA VAL A 61 -9.88 17.88 -4.53
C VAL A 61 -11.32 17.53 -4.16
N SER A 62 -11.60 17.49 -2.87
CA SER A 62 -12.96 17.53 -2.34
C SER A 62 -13.56 18.84 -2.81
N LYS A 63 -14.14 18.84 -4.01
CA LYS A 63 -15.03 19.92 -4.42
C LYS A 63 -16.19 19.86 -3.45
N GLU A 64 -16.18 20.74 -2.45
CA GLU A 64 -17.38 21.06 -1.70
C GLU A 64 -18.42 21.49 -2.74
N LYS A 65 -19.35 20.60 -3.04
CA LYS A 65 -20.54 20.97 -3.80
C LYS A 65 -21.34 21.87 -2.86
N VAL A 66 -21.07 23.17 -2.90
CA VAL A 66 -21.96 24.16 -2.32
C VAL A 66 -23.28 24.00 -3.07
N LYS A 67 -24.28 23.44 -2.39
CA LYS A 67 -25.63 23.32 -2.93
C LYS A 67 -26.32 24.66 -2.71
N GLY A 68 -26.21 25.56 -3.68
CA GLY A 68 -26.93 26.84 -3.67
C GLY A 68 -26.45 27.80 -4.78
N PRO A 69 -27.33 28.69 -5.27
CA PRO A 69 -26.94 29.73 -6.22
C PRO A 69 -25.91 30.68 -5.59
N SER A 70 -24.92 31.09 -6.39
CA SER A 70 -23.76 31.88 -5.98
C SER A 70 -24.16 33.20 -5.31
N THR A 71 -24.12 33.22 -3.99
CA THR A 71 -24.15 34.44 -3.18
C THR A 71 -22.83 34.53 -2.43
N SER A 72 -22.25 35.74 -2.44
CA SER A 72 -20.93 36.06 -1.88
C SER A 72 -20.83 35.60 -0.41
N PRO A 73 -19.71 35.02 0.03
CA PRO A 73 -19.60 34.52 1.39
C PRO A 73 -19.57 35.67 2.40
N GLU A 74 -20.61 35.80 3.22
CA GLU A 74 -20.59 36.60 4.44
C GLU A 74 -19.64 35.97 5.47
N ALA A 75 -18.95 36.82 6.23
CA ALA A 75 -17.92 36.41 7.19
C ALA A 75 -18.49 35.45 8.24
N LYS A 76 -17.89 34.26 8.37
CA LYS A 76 -18.27 33.28 9.39
C LYS A 76 -17.98 33.86 10.79
N HIS A 77 -19.01 33.97 11.61
CA HIS A 77 -18.90 34.28 13.04
C HIS A 77 -17.97 33.27 13.73
N ALA A 78 -16.93 33.74 14.42
CA ALA A 78 -16.06 32.92 15.25
C ALA A 78 -16.83 32.52 16.52
N HIS A 79 -17.10 31.22 16.68
CA HIS A 79 -17.58 30.68 17.94
C HIS A 79 -16.36 30.15 18.70
N GLU A 80 -15.93 30.86 19.76
CA GLU A 80 -14.92 30.32 20.67
C GLU A 80 -15.55 29.22 21.51
N HIS A 81 -15.03 28.00 21.37
CA HIS A 81 -15.37 26.89 22.24
C HIS A 81 -14.24 26.73 23.25
N ALA A 82 -14.51 27.14 24.49
CA ALA A 82 -13.65 26.87 25.63
C ALA A 82 -13.40 25.35 25.73
N HIS A 83 -12.13 24.96 25.76
CA HIS A 83 -11.72 23.57 25.92
C HIS A 83 -11.78 23.20 27.40
N GLU A 84 -12.85 22.54 27.82
CA GLU A 84 -12.85 21.83 29.10
C GLU A 84 -11.98 20.57 28.96
N GLU A 85 -10.79 20.59 29.56
CA GLU A 85 -9.90 19.45 29.63
C GLU A 85 -10.49 18.37 30.55
N HIS A 86 -11.03 17.29 29.97
CA HIS A 86 -11.34 16.09 30.75
C HIS A 86 -10.05 15.29 31.00
N ALA A 87 -9.47 15.52 32.17
CA ALA A 87 -8.31 14.81 32.70
C ALA A 87 -8.64 13.32 32.96
N ASN A 88 -8.41 12.46 31.98
CA ASN A 88 -8.17 11.04 32.18
C ASN A 88 -7.18 10.53 31.12
N ALA A 89 -5.97 11.07 31.18
CA ALA A 89 -4.84 10.69 30.35
C ALA A 89 -3.81 9.84 31.14
N ASP A 90 -4.25 8.94 32.02
CA ASP A 90 -3.37 8.04 32.76
C ASP A 90 -3.79 6.57 32.60
N ALA A 91 -3.48 6.00 31.43
CA ALA A 91 -3.24 4.56 31.28
C ALA A 91 -2.56 4.27 29.93
N LYS A 92 -1.34 4.78 29.72
CA LYS A 92 -0.47 4.30 28.64
C LYS A 92 -0.05 2.86 28.95
N SER A 93 -0.85 1.89 28.53
CA SER A 93 -0.48 0.48 28.59
C SER A 93 0.64 0.20 27.59
N SER A 94 1.88 0.12 28.09
CA SER A 94 3.06 -0.31 27.35
C SER A 94 3.04 -1.84 27.13
N LYS A 95 1.96 -2.36 26.55
CA LYS A 95 1.84 -3.76 26.10
C LYS A 95 1.99 -3.86 24.58
N GLY A 96 2.90 -3.05 24.04
CA GLY A 96 3.32 -3.10 22.65
C GLY A 96 4.74 -3.66 22.51
N ILE A 97 5.03 -4.18 21.31
CA ILE A 97 6.32 -4.75 20.87
C ILE A 97 7.52 -3.87 21.25
N PHE A 98 7.34 -2.54 21.29
CA PHE A 98 8.37 -1.57 21.63
C PHE A 98 8.80 -1.56 23.11
N GLY A 99 7.95 -1.99 24.06
CA GLY A 99 8.34 -2.08 25.48
C GLY A 99 9.35 -3.19 25.77
N LYS A 100 9.34 -4.26 24.97
CA LYS A 100 10.26 -5.40 25.09
C LYS A 100 11.67 -5.12 24.55
N LEU A 101 11.82 -4.14 23.66
CA LEU A 101 13.11 -3.77 23.09
C LEU A 101 13.86 -2.76 23.99
N ALA A 102 13.13 -1.86 24.66
CA ALA A 102 13.72 -0.79 25.46
C ALA A 102 14.29 -1.25 26.83
N THR A 103 13.85 -2.38 27.37
CA THR A 103 14.30 -2.89 28.69
C THR A 103 15.33 -4.02 28.62
N GLY A 104 15.84 -4.35 27.43
CA GLY A 104 16.91 -5.35 27.28
C GLY A 104 16.56 -6.78 27.75
N GLY A 105 15.31 -7.04 28.11
CA GLY A 105 14.84 -8.31 28.65
C GLY A 105 14.64 -9.34 27.55
N ARG A 106 15.67 -10.13 27.23
CA ARG A 106 15.51 -11.37 26.45
C ARG A 106 14.53 -12.30 27.19
N PRO A 107 13.50 -12.86 26.53
CA PRO A 107 12.62 -13.82 27.19
C PRO A 107 13.44 -15.01 27.69
N LYS A 108 13.31 -15.29 29.00
CA LYS A 108 13.99 -16.37 29.70
C LYS A 108 13.43 -17.72 29.22
N ALA A 109 14.30 -18.52 28.61
CA ALA A 109 14.19 -19.98 28.42
C ALA A 109 12.98 -20.55 27.63
N ARG A 110 13.28 -21.09 26.43
CA ARG A 110 12.96 -22.48 26.11
C ARG A 110 14.28 -23.22 25.91
N SER A 111 14.97 -23.46 27.02
CA SER A 111 16.04 -24.46 27.11
C SER A 111 15.38 -25.84 27.02
N GLY A 112 15.70 -26.59 25.96
CA GLY A 112 15.24 -27.95 25.78
C GLY A 112 15.87 -28.57 24.54
N PHE A 113 17.06 -29.14 24.73
CA PHE A 113 17.45 -30.48 24.28
C PHE A 113 16.95 -30.94 22.88
N GLY A 114 17.76 -31.27 21.88
CA GLY A 114 19.19 -31.51 21.82
C GLY A 114 19.60 -31.73 20.36
N GLY A 115 20.87 -31.43 20.06
CA GLY A 115 21.56 -31.94 18.88
C GLY A 115 22.22 -33.27 19.23
N GLY A 116 22.21 -34.21 18.29
CA GLY A 116 22.95 -35.47 18.39
C GLY A 116 22.41 -36.55 17.46
N ALA A 117 22.93 -36.55 16.22
CA ALA A 117 23.09 -37.64 15.23
C ALA A 117 23.04 -37.06 13.81
#